data_AF-A0A2E8UZY8-F1
#
_entry.id   AF-A0A2E8UZY8-F1
#
_cell.length_a   1.000
_cell.length_b   1.000
_cell.length_c   1.000
_cell.angle_alpha   90.00
_cell.angle_beta   90.00
_cell.angle_gamma   90.00
#
_symmetry.space_group_name_H-M   'P 1'
#
loop_
_entity.id
_entity.type
_entity.pdbx_description
1 polymer ?
#
loop_
_entity_poly.entity_id
_entity_poly.type
_entity_poly.pdbx_seq_one_letter_code
_entity_poly.pdbx_strand_id
1 'polypeptide(L)'
;MGREQLERELERLANRLETMPASRIHEDVIDRVHATAEQIVALTQGTDRPDTAVLPRVEASALAAQLTVVVRDYWETTTAASDDAAVAQYLIDLRKSLP
;
A
#
# COMPACT_ATOMS: atom_id res chain seq x y z
N MET A 1 11.66 -6.03 -12.16
CA MET A 1 10.50 -6.63 -11.47
C MET A 1 9.27 -6.27 -12.28
N GLY A 2 8.26 -7.16 -12.36
CA GLY A 2 7.07 -6.95 -13.22
C GLY A 2 5.77 -6.90 -12.42
N ARG A 3 4.69 -6.44 -13.05
CA ARG A 3 3.36 -6.24 -12.44
C ARG A 3 2.81 -7.47 -11.70
N GLU A 4 3.04 -8.67 -12.22
CA GLU A 4 2.64 -9.92 -11.55
C GLU A 4 3.29 -10.10 -10.17
N GLN A 5 4.52 -9.63 -10.00
CA GLN A 5 5.21 -9.73 -8.72
C GLN A 5 4.62 -8.76 -7.69
N LEU A 6 4.21 -7.57 -8.15
CA LEU A 6 3.55 -6.57 -7.33
C LEU A 6 2.18 -7.08 -6.86
N GLU A 7 1.39 -7.64 -7.79
CA GLU A 7 0.09 -8.24 -7.48
C GLU A 7 0.21 -9.37 -6.43
N ARG A 8 1.17 -10.28 -6.61
CA ARG A 8 1.41 -11.36 -5.62
C ARG A 8 1.82 -10.81 -4.25
N GLU A 9 2.65 -9.77 -4.21
CA GLU A 9 3.06 -9.18 -2.92
C GLU A 9 1.91 -8.42 -2.26
N LEU A 10 1.06 -7.74 -3.04
CA LEU A 10 -0.17 -7.12 -2.56
C LEU A 10 -1.12 -8.19 -1.96
N GLU A 11 -1.39 -9.27 -2.68
CA GLU A 11 -2.24 -10.37 -2.19
C GLU A 11 -1.71 -10.98 -0.90
N ARG A 12 -0.39 -11.23 -0.82
CA ARG A 12 0.24 -11.77 0.40
C ARG A 12 0.08 -10.83 1.58
N LEU A 13 0.20 -9.53 1.34
CA LEU A 13 0.11 -8.52 2.39
C LEU A 13 -1.33 -8.29 2.84
N ALA A 14 -2.27 -8.22 1.90
CA ALA A 14 -3.70 -8.16 2.18
C ALA A 14 -4.15 -9.36 3.02
N ASN A 15 -3.82 -10.59 2.59
CA ASN A 15 -4.10 -11.81 3.36
C ASN A 15 -3.48 -11.76 4.77
N ARG A 16 -2.23 -11.26 4.90
CA ARG A 16 -1.59 -11.15 6.21
C ARG A 16 -2.31 -10.17 7.12
N LEU A 17 -2.75 -9.02 6.60
CA LEU A 17 -3.49 -8.02 7.38
C LEU A 17 -4.89 -8.52 7.77
N GLU A 18 -5.60 -9.20 6.86
CA GLU A 18 -6.94 -9.74 7.11
C GLU A 18 -6.94 -10.90 8.11
N THR A 19 -5.90 -11.74 8.08
CA THR A 19 -5.76 -12.88 8.99
C THR A 19 -5.04 -12.54 10.29
N MET A 20 -4.49 -11.32 10.41
CA MET A 20 -3.81 -10.88 11.61
C MET A 20 -4.81 -10.73 12.76
N PRO A 21 -4.55 -11.32 13.94
CA PRO A 21 -5.37 -11.09 15.13
C PRO A 21 -5.42 -9.59 15.44
N ALA A 22 -6.60 -9.04 15.72
CA ALA A 22 -6.76 -7.63 16.08
C ALA A 22 -5.86 -7.20 17.26
N SER A 23 -5.56 -8.13 18.17
CA SER A 23 -4.63 -7.90 19.29
C SER A 23 -3.18 -7.65 18.88
N ARG A 24 -2.79 -7.93 17.63
CA ARG A 24 -1.46 -7.65 17.05
C ARG A 24 -1.44 -6.43 16.13
N ILE A 25 -2.61 -5.89 15.77
CA ILE A 25 -2.72 -4.69 14.96
C ILE A 25 -2.71 -3.48 15.89
N HIS A 26 -1.50 -3.11 16.32
CA HIS A 26 -1.27 -1.92 17.13
C HIS A 26 -1.16 -0.66 16.26
N GLU A 27 -1.11 0.50 16.91
CA GLU A 27 -0.97 1.79 16.24
C GLU A 27 0.24 1.83 15.29
N ASP A 28 1.37 1.23 15.68
CA ASP A 28 2.57 1.10 14.83
C ASP A 28 2.30 0.38 13.50
N VAL A 29 1.42 -0.62 13.48
CA VAL A 29 1.06 -1.35 12.25
C VAL A 29 0.20 -0.47 11.35
N ILE A 30 -0.77 0.23 11.95
CA ILE A 30 -1.64 1.19 11.25
C ILE A 30 -0.77 2.29 10.63
N ASP A 31 0.18 2.85 11.38
CA ASP A 31 1.06 3.92 10.93
C ASP A 31 1.99 3.49 9.80
N ARG A 32 2.56 2.28 9.88
CA ARG A 32 3.40 1.75 8.81
C ARG A 32 2.60 1.50 7.54
N VAL A 33 1.42 0.89 7.65
CA VAL A 33 0.53 0.67 6.50
C VAL A 33 0.15 2.02 5.87
N HIS A 34 -0.22 3.00 6.70
CA HIS A 34 -0.61 4.33 6.24
C HIS A 34 0.55 5.04 5.54
N ALA A 35 1.74 5.06 6.14
CA ALA A 35 2.93 5.68 5.56
C ALA A 35 3.34 5.00 4.24
N THR A 36 3.25 3.68 4.14
CA THR A 36 3.47 2.96 2.88
C THR A 36 2.44 3.35 1.82
N ALA A 37 1.17 3.48 2.20
CA ALA A 37 0.12 3.91 1.28
C ALA A 37 0.35 5.36 0.79
N GLU A 38 0.78 6.27 1.67
CA GLU A 38 1.17 7.64 1.28
C GLU A 38 2.35 7.66 0.30
N GLN A 39 3.37 6.82 0.52
CA GLN A 39 4.50 6.68 -0.40
C GLN A 39 4.08 6.22 -1.78
N ILE A 40 3.15 5.25 -1.87
CA ILE A 40 2.62 4.76 -3.15
C ILE A 40 1.78 5.86 -3.83
N VAL A 41 0.92 6.55 -3.08
CA VAL A 41 0.13 7.69 -3.58
C VAL A 41 1.03 8.80 -4.14
N ALA A 42 2.18 9.06 -3.52
CA ALA A 42 3.12 10.07 -4.01
C ALA A 42 3.72 9.71 -5.38
N LEU A 43 3.79 8.42 -5.73
CA LEU A 43 4.21 7.94 -7.06
C LEU A 43 3.08 8.04 -8.10
N THR A 44 1.83 8.16 -7.66
CA THR A 44 0.63 8.34 -8.49
C THR A 44 0.41 9.81 -8.90
N GLN A 45 1.37 10.73 -8.67
CA GLN A 45 1.20 12.16 -8.99
C GLN A 45 1.12 12.43 -10.50
N GLY A 46 -0.07 12.23 -11.07
CA GLY A 46 -0.57 12.93 -12.23
C GLY A 46 -1.18 14.26 -11.81
N THR A 47 -1.07 15.26 -12.68
CA THR A 47 -1.49 16.67 -12.52
C THR A 47 -2.94 16.93 -12.08
N ASP A 48 -3.76 15.90 -11.88
CA ASP A 48 -5.19 16.01 -11.53
C ASP A 48 -5.50 15.84 -10.03
N ARG A 49 -4.52 15.41 -9.20
CA ARG A 49 -4.76 15.29 -7.75
C ARG A 49 -4.52 16.64 -7.07
N PRO A 50 -5.52 17.23 -6.38
CA PRO A 50 -5.30 18.49 -5.67
C PRO A 50 -4.30 18.28 -4.53
N ASP A 51 -3.41 19.26 -4.31
CA ASP A 51 -2.36 19.22 -3.26
C ASP A 51 -2.91 19.00 -1.85
N THR A 52 -4.22 19.21 -1.64
CA THR A 52 -4.92 18.98 -0.38
C THR A 52 -5.52 17.57 -0.23
N ALA A 53 -5.34 16.67 -1.20
CA ALA A 53 -5.90 15.32 -1.18
C ALA A 53 -5.12 14.40 -0.23
N VAL A 54 -5.45 14.47 1.05
CA VAL A 54 -4.89 13.63 2.11
C VAL A 54 -5.47 12.21 2.03
N LEU A 55 -4.61 11.21 2.14
CA LEU A 55 -5.07 9.83 2.32
C LEU A 55 -5.67 9.70 3.73
N PRO A 56 -6.91 9.21 3.92
CA PRO A 56 -7.46 9.07 5.26
C PRO A 56 -6.73 7.97 6.04
N ARG A 57 -6.52 8.17 7.33
CA ARG A 57 -6.07 7.09 8.22
C ARG A 57 -7.27 6.17 8.51
N VAL A 58 -7.07 4.86 8.37
CA VAL A 58 -8.15 3.87 8.52
C VAL A 58 -7.89 2.95 9.72
N GLU A 59 -8.96 2.36 10.23
CA GLU A 59 -8.88 1.37 11.30
C GLU A 59 -8.36 0.02 10.77
N ALA A 60 -7.96 -0.85 11.71
CA ALA A 60 -7.38 -2.17 11.46
C ALA A 60 -8.13 -3.00 10.40
N SER A 61 -9.46 -2.97 10.44
CA SER A 61 -10.34 -3.72 9.53
C SER A 61 -10.28 -3.26 8.07
N ALA A 62 -9.82 -2.04 7.81
CA ALA A 62 -9.79 -1.43 6.49
C ALA A 62 -8.38 -1.28 5.90
N LEU A 63 -7.33 -1.69 6.64
CA LEU A 63 -5.93 -1.55 6.20
C LEU A 63 -5.64 -2.29 4.88
N ALA A 64 -6.13 -3.52 4.73
CA ALA A 64 -5.94 -4.32 3.52
C ALA A 64 -6.67 -3.69 2.31
N ALA A 65 -7.89 -3.20 2.53
CA ALA A 65 -8.68 -2.54 1.50
C ALA A 65 -8.03 -1.23 1.04
N GLN A 66 -7.51 -0.42 1.97
CA GLN A 66 -6.81 0.82 1.65
C GLN A 66 -5.61 0.56 0.75
N LEU A 67 -4.74 -0.39 1.10
CA LEU A 67 -3.58 -0.73 0.29
C LEU A 67 -3.96 -1.25 -1.10
N THR A 68 -4.98 -2.09 -1.17
CA THR A 68 -5.49 -2.61 -2.45
C THR A 68 -5.96 -1.48 -3.36
N VAL A 69 -6.72 -0.54 -2.83
CA VAL A 69 -7.20 0.62 -3.60
C VAL A 69 -6.04 1.50 -4.05
N VAL A 70 -5.10 1.82 -3.17
CA VAL A 70 -3.96 2.69 -3.48
C VAL A 70 -3.05 2.08 -4.55
N VAL A 71 -2.74 0.78 -4.45
CA VAL A 71 -1.92 0.09 -5.46
C VAL A 71 -2.65 0.01 -6.80
N ARG A 72 -3.96 -0.21 -6.78
CA ARG A 72 -4.77 -0.23 -8.00
C ARG A 72 -4.82 1.15 -8.67
N ASP A 73 -4.99 2.21 -7.90
CA ASP A 73 -4.98 3.60 -8.40
C ASP A 73 -3.63 3.94 -9.04
N TYR A 74 -2.52 3.53 -8.40
CA TYR A 74 -1.18 3.60 -8.97
C TYR A 74 -1.07 2.85 -10.31
N TRP A 75 -1.63 1.65 -10.44
CA TRP A 75 -1.59 0.89 -11.70
C TRP A 75 -2.41 1.53 -12.83
N GLU A 76 -3.55 2.14 -12.51
CA GLU A 76 -4.43 2.75 -13.49
C GLU A 76 -3.86 4.08 -14.01
N THR A 77 -2.96 4.73 -13.26
CA THR A 77 -2.41 6.06 -13.55
C THR A 77 -0.98 6.04 -14.08
N THR A 78 -0.13 5.10 -13.65
CA THR A 78 1.29 5.04 -14.01
C THR A 78 1.61 3.97 -15.06
N THR A 79 2.45 4.35 -16.03
CA THR A 79 2.92 3.48 -17.13
C THR A 79 4.42 3.15 -17.06
N ALA A 80 5.16 3.73 -16.11
CA ALA A 80 6.61 3.58 -16.00
C ALA A 80 7.02 2.35 -15.17
N ALA A 81 7.76 1.43 -15.79
CA ALA A 81 8.25 0.21 -15.14
C ALA A 81 9.26 0.46 -14.00
N SER A 82 9.86 1.65 -13.93
CA SER A 82 10.78 2.03 -12.84
C SER A 82 10.06 2.20 -11.50
N ASP A 83 8.83 2.71 -11.54
CA ASP A 83 8.04 2.96 -10.34
C ASP A 83 7.42 1.66 -9.80
N ASP A 84 7.16 0.67 -10.68
CA ASP A 84 6.64 -0.65 -10.28
C ASP A 84 7.62 -1.38 -9.35
N ALA A 85 8.92 -1.22 -9.57
CA ALA A 85 9.94 -1.79 -8.69
C ALA A 85 9.97 -1.12 -7.32
N ALA A 86 9.74 0.21 -7.26
CA ALA A 86 9.68 0.96 -6.01
C ALA A 86 8.44 0.56 -5.19
N VAL A 87 7.26 0.48 -5.82
CA VAL A 87 6.03 0.03 -5.15
C VAL A 87 6.17 -1.40 -4.64
N ALA A 88 6.71 -2.31 -5.45
CA ALA A 88 6.96 -3.68 -5.00
C ALA A 88 7.90 -3.72 -3.78
N GLN A 89 8.94 -2.88 -3.75
CA GLN A 89 9.86 -2.80 -2.62
C GLN A 89 9.16 -2.29 -1.35
N TYR A 90 8.31 -1.27 -1.46
CA TYR A 90 7.51 -0.78 -0.33
C TYR A 90 6.60 -1.87 0.27
N LEU A 91 5.93 -2.65 -0.59
CA LEU A 91 5.09 -3.77 -0.13
C LEU A 91 5.92 -4.88 0.54
N ILE A 92 7.09 -5.19 0.01
CA ILE A 92 8.01 -6.17 0.60
C ILE A 92 8.50 -5.72 1.98
N ASP A 93 8.90 -4.46 2.10
CA ASP A 93 9.43 -3.91 3.36
C ASP A 93 8.33 -3.82 4.42
N LEU A 94 7.13 -3.38 4.02
CA LEU A 94 5.96 -3.43 4.89
C LEU A 94 5.72 -4.87 5.36
N ARG A 95 5.66 -5.85 4.45
CA ARG A 95 5.47 -7.27 4.80
C ARG A 95 6.50 -7.74 5.82
N LYS A 96 7.78 -7.41 5.65
CA LYS A 96 8.85 -7.82 6.57
C LYS A 96 8.75 -7.12 7.93
N SER A 97 8.20 -5.91 7.97
CA SER A 97 8.04 -5.12 9.19
C SER A 97 6.85 -5.55 10.04
N LEU A 98 5.87 -6.25 9.45
CA LEU A 98 4.69 -6.73 10.16
C LEU A 98 5.04 -7.90 11.10
N PRO A 99 4.39 -7.99 12.28
CA PRO A 99 4.58 -9.06 13.26
C PRO A 99 3.96 -10.40 12.84
#